data_AF-A0A815DFE7-F1
#
_entry.id   AF-A0A815DFE7-F1
#
_cell.length_a   1.000
_cell.length_b   1.000
_cell.length_c   1.000
_cell.angle_alpha   90.00
_cell.angle_beta   90.00
_cell.angle_gamma   90.00
#
_symmetry.space_group_name_H-M   'P 1'
#
loop_
_entity.id
_entity.type
_entity.pdbx_description
1 polymer ?
#
loop_
_entity_poly.entity_id
_entity_poly.type
_entity_poly.pdbx_seq_one_letter_code
_entity_poly.pdbx_strand_id
1 'polypeptide(L)'
;MHADLAFCLGQFIDDQVKLIDDCLERIKQEQLAACNKNEQKKNLYNKNKPIPKNKALIDQFIQDLCDDDANVSKPKSIIDDPNCIDTLHAEVSTKINACSNYITRIRNLAQPLPRTSKFVELCNEAIDYFRRTQEFEDNLKKLYTVLEQCDLTNVI
;
A
#
# COMPACT_ATOMS: atom_id res chain seq x y z
N MET A 1 0.17 27.57 49.10
CA MET A 1 0.21 28.28 47.80
C MET A 1 0.54 27.37 46.61
N HIS A 2 1.33 26.30 46.75
CA HIS A 2 1.61 25.36 45.64
C HIS A 2 0.60 24.22 45.46
N ALA A 3 -0.15 23.83 46.50
CA ALA A 3 -1.12 22.74 46.43
C ALA A 3 -2.37 23.10 45.62
N ASP A 4 -2.90 24.32 45.81
CA ASP A 4 -4.10 24.78 45.09
C ASP A 4 -3.82 24.95 43.59
N LEU A 5 -2.62 25.40 43.22
CA LEU A 5 -2.20 25.52 41.82
C LEU A 5 -2.04 24.14 41.16
N ALA A 6 -1.48 23.16 41.89
CA ALA A 6 -1.38 21.79 41.41
C ALA A 6 -2.76 21.13 41.24
N PHE A 7 -3.69 21.42 42.14
CA PHE A 7 -5.08 20.97 42.05
C PHE A 7 -5.79 21.58 40.83
N CYS A 8 -5.68 22.89 40.61
CA CYS A 8 -6.26 23.55 39.44
C CYS A 8 -5.65 23.08 38.12
N LEU A 9 -4.34 22.80 38.08
CA LEU A 9 -3.68 22.24 36.90
C LEU A 9 -4.10 20.80 36.63
N GLY A 10 -4.26 19.97 37.67
CA GLY A 10 -4.79 18.61 37.53
C GLY A 10 -6.20 18.61 36.94
N GLN A 11 -7.09 19.44 37.49
CA GLN A 11 -8.47 19.58 37.01
C GLN A 11 -8.51 20.05 35.54
N PHE A 12 -7.65 21.01 35.18
CA PHE A 12 -7.56 21.51 33.81
C PHE A 12 -7.07 20.42 32.84
N ILE A 13 -6.08 19.62 33.23
CA ILE A 13 -5.58 18.50 32.41
C ILE A 13 -6.68 17.46 32.21
N ASP A 14 -7.40 17.09 33.27
CA ASP A 14 -8.50 16.13 33.19
C ASP A 14 -9.63 16.63 32.25
N ASP A 15 -9.94 17.92 32.31
CA ASP A 15 -10.92 18.54 31.41
C ASP A 15 -10.44 18.54 29.94
N GLN A 16 -9.15 18.78 29.69
CA GLN A 16 -8.58 18.70 28.34
C GLN A 16 -8.57 17.27 27.80
N VAL A 17 -8.24 16.28 28.63
CA VAL A 17 -8.27 14.85 28.24
C VAL A 17 -9.68 14.45 27.85
N LYS A 18 -10.68 14.84 28.65
CA LYS A 18 -12.09 14.55 28.37
C LYS A 18 -12.56 15.17 27.05
N LEU A 19 -12.16 16.42 26.77
CA LEU A 19 -12.49 17.08 25.50
C LEU A 19 -11.87 16.36 24.29
N ILE A 20 -10.66 15.82 24.43
CA ILE A 20 -9.99 15.04 23.39
C ILE A 20 -10.74 13.72 23.15
N ASP A 21 -11.11 13.00 24.21
CA ASP A 21 -11.86 11.75 24.12
C ASP A 21 -13.23 11.95 23.44
N ASP A 22 -13.95 13.00 23.83
CA ASP A 22 -15.25 13.37 23.22
C ASP A 22 -15.09 13.74 21.73
N CYS A 23 -13.97 14.35 21.34
CA CYS A 23 -13.67 14.63 19.92
C CYS A 23 -13.35 13.34 19.15
N LEU A 24 -12.57 12.43 19.72
CA LEU A 24 -12.23 11.16 19.09
C LEU A 24 -13.46 10.29 18.85
N GLU A 25 -14.37 10.20 19.81
CA GLU A 25 -15.62 9.45 19.64
C GLU A 25 -16.52 10.05 18.56
N ARG A 26 -16.58 11.38 18.45
CA ARG A 26 -17.32 12.06 17.38
C ARG A 26 -16.74 11.76 16.00
N ILE A 27 -15.42 11.80 15.86
CA ILE A 27 -14.73 11.47 14.60
C ILE A 27 -14.98 10.01 14.22
N LYS A 28 -14.93 9.08 15.18
CA LYS A 28 -15.27 7.67 14.93
C LYS A 28 -16.72 7.52 14.44
N GLN A 29 -17.67 8.17 15.09
CA GLN A 29 -19.09 8.12 14.70
C GLN A 29 -19.32 8.70 13.30
N GLU A 30 -18.66 9.82 12.97
CA GLU A 30 -18.75 10.44 11.64
C GLU A 30 -18.13 9.54 10.54
N GLN A 31 -16.99 8.91 10.80
CA GLN A 31 -16.37 7.96 9.87
C GLN A 31 -17.23 6.71 9.66
N LEU A 32 -17.84 6.18 10.73
CA LEU A 32 -18.71 5.01 10.66
C LEU A 32 -20.00 5.34 9.91
N ALA A 33 -20.57 6.53 10.11
CA ALA A 33 -21.70 7.03 9.34
C ALA A 33 -21.35 7.25 7.84
N ALA A 34 -20.14 7.72 7.54
CA ALA A 34 -19.65 7.88 6.16
C ALA A 34 -19.44 6.53 5.46
N CYS A 35 -18.89 5.54 6.17
CA CYS A 35 -18.73 4.17 5.68
C CYS A 35 -20.08 3.53 5.34
N ASN A 36 -21.04 3.60 6.28
CA ASN A 36 -22.39 3.07 6.09
C ASN A 36 -23.14 3.75 4.93
N LYS A 37 -23.00 5.08 4.75
CA LYS A 37 -23.56 5.80 3.59
C LYS A 37 -22.96 5.34 2.27
N ASN A 38 -21.66 5.03 2.24
CA ASN A 38 -20.99 4.52 1.04
C ASN A 38 -21.40 3.09 0.71
N GLU A 39 -21.63 2.24 1.72
CA GLU A 39 -22.16 0.88 1.52
C GLU A 39 -23.62 0.88 1.05
N GLN A 40 -24.48 1.74 1.62
CA GLN A 40 -25.86 1.90 1.13
C GLN A 40 -25.91 2.40 -0.31
N LYS A 41 -25.03 3.33 -0.69
CA LYS A 41 -24.87 3.74 -2.10
C LYS A 41 -24.40 2.58 -2.97
N LYS A 42 -23.40 1.79 -2.56
CA LYS A 42 -22.98 0.58 -3.30
C LYS A 42 -24.13 -0.43 -3.47
N ASN A 43 -24.96 -0.62 -2.44
CA ASN A 43 -26.08 -1.56 -2.47
C ASN A 43 -27.27 -1.09 -3.32
N LEU A 44 -27.53 0.22 -3.39
CA LEU A 44 -28.54 0.80 -4.30
C LEU A 44 -28.11 0.74 -5.78
N TYR A 45 -26.82 0.94 -6.06
CA TYR A 45 -26.28 0.81 -7.42
C TYR A 45 -26.23 -0.64 -7.93
N ASN A 46 -26.22 -1.65 -7.03
CA ASN A 46 -26.14 -3.06 -7.40
C ASN A 46 -27.49 -3.74 -7.69
N LYS A 47 -28.63 -3.13 -7.33
CA LYS A 47 -29.96 -3.75 -7.53
C LYS A 47 -30.56 -3.58 -8.93
N ASN A 48 -30.04 -2.67 -9.77
CA ASN A 48 -30.68 -2.26 -11.02
C ASN A 48 -29.87 -2.49 -12.31
N LYS A 49 -28.85 -3.35 -12.32
CA LYS A 49 -28.22 -3.77 -13.59
C LYS A 49 -28.02 -5.28 -13.65
N PRO A 50 -28.22 -5.90 -14.83
CA PRO A 50 -27.84 -7.28 -15.05
C PRO A 50 -26.34 -7.39 -14.81
N ILE A 51 -25.91 -8.41 -14.06
CA ILE A 51 -24.51 -8.73 -13.77
C ILE A 51 -23.74 -8.66 -15.10
N PRO A 52 -22.91 -7.64 -15.33
CA PRO A 52 -22.21 -7.52 -16.59
C PRO A 52 -21.16 -8.64 -16.64
N LYS A 53 -21.03 -9.29 -17.79
CA LYS A 53 -20.02 -10.32 -18.10
C LYS A 53 -18.59 -9.99 -17.60
N ASN A 54 -18.30 -8.70 -17.35
CA ASN A 54 -17.05 -8.22 -16.77
C ASN A 54 -16.80 -8.68 -15.33
N LYS A 55 -17.83 -8.89 -14.48
CA LYS A 55 -17.57 -9.35 -13.11
C LYS A 55 -17.08 -10.80 -13.11
N ALA A 56 -17.70 -11.67 -13.93
CA ALA A 56 -17.25 -13.04 -14.11
C ALA A 56 -15.85 -13.11 -14.74
N LEU A 57 -15.51 -12.20 -15.67
CA LEU A 57 -14.15 -12.10 -16.22
C LEU A 57 -13.13 -11.65 -15.18
N ILE A 58 -13.49 -10.70 -14.30
CA ILE A 58 -12.64 -10.26 -13.20
C ILE A 58 -12.48 -11.35 -12.15
N ASP A 59 -13.57 -12.03 -11.77
CA ASP A 59 -13.57 -13.11 -10.79
C ASP A 59 -12.79 -14.31 -11.31
N GLN A 60 -12.96 -14.69 -12.58
CA GLN A 60 -12.17 -15.76 -13.21
C GLN A 60 -10.70 -15.39 -13.36
N PHE A 61 -10.40 -14.12 -13.65
CA PHE A 61 -9.03 -13.63 -13.71
C PHE A 61 -8.35 -13.54 -12.34
N ILE A 62 -9.09 -13.21 -11.27
CA ILE A 62 -8.60 -13.29 -9.88
C ILE A 62 -8.37 -14.75 -9.48
N GLN A 63 -9.24 -15.65 -9.92
CA GLN A 63 -9.10 -17.08 -9.66
C GLN A 63 -7.86 -17.66 -10.35
N ASP A 64 -7.63 -17.33 -11.63
CA ASP A 64 -6.43 -17.73 -12.37
C ASP A 64 -5.14 -17.25 -11.68
N LEU A 65 -5.16 -16.06 -11.05
CA LEU A 65 -4.02 -15.55 -10.27
C LEU A 65 -3.80 -16.33 -8.96
N CYS A 66 -4.87 -16.66 -8.23
CA CYS A 66 -4.78 -17.48 -7.02
C CYS A 66 -4.28 -18.90 -7.33
N ASP A 67 -4.65 -19.45 -8.48
CA ASP A 67 -4.28 -20.80 -8.89
C ASP A 67 -2.83 -20.87 -9.44
N ASP A 68 -2.31 -19.78 -10.03
CA ASP A 68 -0.88 -19.65 -10.38
C ASP A 68 0.01 -19.48 -9.12
N ASP A 69 -0.46 -18.73 -8.11
CA ASP A 69 0.22 -18.59 -6.81
C ASP A 69 0.11 -19.85 -5.93
N ALA A 70 -0.83 -20.76 -6.21
CA ALA A 70 -1.00 -22.01 -5.45
C ALA A 70 0.17 -23.00 -5.62
N ASN A 71 1.06 -22.79 -6.59
CA ASN A 71 2.32 -23.53 -6.73
C ASN A 71 3.50 -22.86 -6.00
N VAL A 72 3.32 -21.68 -5.42
CA VAL A 72 4.34 -21.03 -4.60
C VAL A 72 4.16 -21.50 -3.15
N SER A 73 5.10 -22.35 -2.74
CA SER A 73 5.23 -22.93 -1.40
C SER A 73 4.82 -21.95 -0.28
N LYS A 74 4.06 -22.47 0.70
CA LYS A 74 3.59 -21.79 1.93
C LYS A 74 4.53 -20.69 2.44
N PRO A 75 4.01 -19.58 2.99
CA PRO A 75 4.84 -18.54 3.59
C PRO A 75 5.73 -19.16 4.69
N LYS A 76 7.02 -19.29 4.40
CA LYS A 76 8.01 -19.68 5.40
C LYS A 76 8.09 -18.54 6.42
N SER A 77 8.13 -18.90 7.70
CA SER A 77 8.36 -17.97 8.80
C SER A 77 9.81 -17.46 8.71
N ILE A 78 10.01 -16.27 8.16
CA ILE A 78 11.32 -15.63 7.82
C ILE A 78 11.94 -14.92 9.04
N ILE A 79 11.73 -15.39 10.28
CA ILE A 79 12.14 -14.65 11.48
C ILE A 79 13.59 -14.96 11.94
N ASP A 80 14.20 -16.07 11.50
CA ASP A 80 15.53 -16.50 12.01
C ASP A 80 16.66 -16.59 10.94
N ASP A 81 16.50 -16.00 9.75
CA ASP A 81 17.50 -16.11 8.67
C ASP A 81 18.45 -14.89 8.67
N PRO A 82 19.79 -15.03 8.79
CA PRO A 82 20.74 -13.92 8.61
C PRO A 82 20.65 -13.28 7.21
N ASN A 83 20.11 -13.98 6.21
CA ASN A 83 19.81 -13.47 4.87
C ASN A 83 18.32 -13.09 4.70
N CYS A 84 17.59 -12.91 5.81
CA CYS A 84 16.18 -12.49 5.83
C CYS A 84 15.96 -11.22 5.00
N ILE A 85 16.86 -10.23 5.16
CA ILE A 85 16.77 -8.96 4.43
C ILE A 85 16.93 -9.17 2.92
N ASP A 86 17.92 -9.96 2.49
CA ASP A 86 18.14 -10.24 1.07
C ASP A 86 16.99 -11.03 0.45
N THR A 87 16.45 -11.99 1.21
CA THR A 87 15.28 -12.78 0.80
C THR A 87 14.05 -11.91 0.65
N LEU A 88 13.80 -11.01 1.61
CA LEU A 88 12.72 -10.04 1.54
C LEU A 88 12.91 -9.06 0.38
N HIS A 89 14.14 -8.58 0.13
CA HIS A 89 14.44 -7.74 -1.04
C HIS A 89 14.17 -8.46 -2.36
N ALA A 90 14.58 -9.73 -2.48
CA ALA A 90 14.32 -10.54 -3.67
C ALA A 90 12.81 -10.77 -3.88
N GLU A 91 12.07 -11.06 -2.81
CA GLU A 91 10.61 -11.25 -2.86
C GLU A 91 9.89 -9.95 -3.23
N VAL A 92 10.26 -8.83 -2.62
CA VAL A 92 9.71 -7.50 -2.94
C VAL A 92 10.00 -7.13 -4.39
N SER A 93 11.23 -7.33 -4.87
CA SER A 93 11.61 -7.09 -6.26
C SER A 93 10.78 -7.93 -7.23
N THR A 94 10.57 -9.21 -6.91
CA THR A 94 9.75 -10.11 -7.70
C THR A 94 8.30 -9.62 -7.78
N LYS A 95 7.72 -9.22 -6.65
CA LYS A 95 6.34 -8.68 -6.59
C LYS A 95 6.21 -7.36 -7.33
N ILE A 96 7.18 -6.45 -7.21
CA ILE A 96 7.18 -5.17 -7.95
C ILE A 96 7.23 -5.42 -9.46
N ASN A 97 8.08 -6.35 -9.91
CA ASN A 97 8.16 -6.72 -11.33
C ASN A 97 6.84 -7.33 -11.83
N ALA A 98 6.23 -8.23 -11.06
CA ALA A 98 4.92 -8.79 -11.40
C ALA A 98 3.84 -7.71 -11.50
N CYS A 99 3.79 -6.78 -10.55
CA CYS A 99 2.88 -5.63 -10.57
C CYS A 99 3.11 -4.71 -11.78
N SER A 100 4.36 -4.40 -12.12
CA SER A 100 4.69 -3.56 -13.28
C SER A 100 4.25 -4.22 -14.61
N ASN A 101 4.48 -5.53 -14.74
CA ASN A 101 4.02 -6.31 -15.89
C ASN A 101 2.48 -6.34 -15.98
N TYR A 102 1.81 -6.46 -14.84
CA TYR A 102 0.36 -6.43 -14.74
C TYR A 102 -0.22 -5.10 -15.23
N ILE A 103 0.30 -3.98 -14.71
CA ILE A 103 -0.13 -2.64 -15.12
C ILE A 103 0.12 -2.43 -16.61
N THR A 104 1.26 -2.88 -17.13
CA THR A 104 1.57 -2.85 -18.56
C THR A 104 0.54 -3.60 -19.39
N ARG A 105 0.15 -4.81 -18.95
CA ARG A 105 -0.83 -5.64 -19.64
C ARG A 105 -2.21 -4.97 -19.66
N ILE A 106 -2.68 -4.43 -18.54
CA ILE A 106 -3.98 -3.75 -18.48
C ILE A 106 -3.97 -2.45 -19.28
N ARG A 107 -2.87 -1.69 -19.22
CA ARG A 107 -2.67 -0.51 -20.06
C ARG A 107 -2.83 -0.86 -21.54
N ASN A 108 -2.17 -1.92 -22.00
CA ASN A 108 -2.22 -2.34 -23.41
C ASN A 108 -3.64 -2.79 -23.82
N LEU A 109 -4.39 -3.43 -22.92
CA LEU A 109 -5.79 -3.77 -23.16
C LEU A 109 -6.71 -2.55 -23.18
N ALA A 110 -6.39 -1.52 -22.39
CA ALA A 110 -7.17 -0.30 -22.31
C ALA A 110 -6.87 0.69 -23.45
N GLN A 111 -5.65 0.70 -23.97
CA GLN A 111 -5.17 1.64 -24.99
C GLN A 111 -6.04 1.70 -26.27
N PRO A 112 -6.53 0.60 -26.85
CA PRO A 112 -7.36 0.67 -28.06
C PRO A 112 -8.82 1.08 -27.76
N LEU A 113 -9.23 1.11 -26.50
CA LEU A 113 -10.62 1.41 -26.13
C LEU A 113 -10.86 2.93 -26.07
N PRO A 114 -12.03 3.41 -26.50
CA PRO A 114 -12.37 4.83 -26.37
C PRO A 114 -12.56 5.23 -24.90
N ARG A 115 -12.18 6.46 -24.56
CA ARG A 115 -12.33 7.07 -23.20
C ARG A 115 -11.47 6.46 -22.10
N THR A 116 -10.38 5.77 -22.44
CA THR A 116 -9.43 5.20 -21.48
C THR A 116 -8.12 5.99 -21.36
N SER A 117 -7.97 7.12 -22.05
CA SER A 117 -6.71 7.90 -22.09
C SER A 117 -6.18 8.24 -20.70
N LYS A 118 -7.05 8.73 -19.81
CA LYS A 118 -6.68 9.05 -18.42
C LYS A 118 -6.24 7.81 -17.62
N PHE A 119 -6.85 6.66 -17.89
CA PHE A 119 -6.43 5.40 -17.26
C PHE A 119 -5.06 4.96 -17.78
N VAL A 120 -4.81 5.07 -19.09
CA VAL A 120 -3.51 4.77 -19.70
C VAL A 120 -2.41 5.68 -19.16
N GLU A 121 -2.70 6.98 -18.97
CA GLU A 121 -1.79 7.94 -18.32
C GLU A 121 -1.43 7.50 -16.91
N LEU A 122 -2.43 7.16 -16.07
CA LEU A 122 -2.19 6.66 -14.71
C LEU A 122 -1.37 5.36 -14.70
N CYS A 123 -1.58 4.46 -15.65
CA CYS A 123 -0.75 3.27 -15.79
C CYS A 123 0.71 3.63 -16.12
N ASN A 124 0.94 4.60 -16.99
CA ASN A 124 2.30 5.05 -17.34
C ASN A 124 2.98 5.71 -16.13
N GLU A 125 2.28 6.57 -15.39
CA GLU A 125 2.79 7.18 -14.16
C GLU A 125 3.19 6.11 -13.12
N ALA A 126 2.36 5.08 -12.94
CA ALA A 126 2.67 3.99 -12.03
C ALA A 126 3.90 3.18 -12.48
N ILE A 127 4.02 2.87 -13.78
CA ILE A 127 5.19 2.18 -14.34
C ILE A 127 6.46 3.03 -14.16
N ASP A 128 6.39 4.33 -14.42
CA ASP A 128 7.51 5.26 -14.24
C ASP A 128 7.94 5.34 -12.76
N TYR A 129 6.99 5.34 -11.83
CA TYR A 129 7.27 5.33 -10.39
C TYR A 129 8.05 4.08 -9.98
N PHE A 130 7.60 2.89 -10.42
CA PHE A 130 8.31 1.64 -10.13
C PHE A 130 9.73 1.62 -10.69
N ARG A 131 9.92 2.12 -11.93
CA ARG A 131 11.23 2.20 -12.56
C ARG A 131 12.19 3.10 -11.77
N ARG A 132 11.75 4.30 -11.38
CA ARG A 132 12.56 5.23 -10.58
C ARG A 132 12.94 4.64 -9.23
N THR A 133 12.05 3.85 -8.63
CA THR A 133 12.32 3.18 -7.36
C THR A 133 13.43 2.13 -7.51
N GLN A 134 13.39 1.33 -8.58
CA GLN A 134 14.45 0.37 -8.90
C GLN A 134 15.78 1.05 -9.21
N GLU A 135 15.77 2.13 -10.01
CA GLU A 135 16.97 2.92 -10.30
C GLU A 135 17.60 3.52 -9.03
N PHE A 136 16.77 3.99 -8.09
CA PHE A 136 17.26 4.47 -6.79
C PHE A 136 17.93 3.34 -5.99
N GLU A 137 17.33 2.15 -5.93
CA GLU A 137 17.90 1.00 -5.22
C GLU A 137 19.25 0.57 -5.82
N ASP A 138 19.35 0.53 -7.15
CA ASP A 138 20.61 0.23 -7.84
C ASP A 138 21.70 1.28 -7.57
N ASN A 139 21.32 2.56 -7.57
CA ASN A 139 22.24 3.65 -7.26
C ASN A 139 22.71 3.61 -5.79
N LEU A 140 21.81 3.26 -4.87
CA LEU A 140 22.12 3.08 -3.45
C LEU A 140 23.11 1.93 -3.26
N LYS A 141 22.90 0.78 -3.91
CA LYS A 141 23.83 -0.37 -3.87
C LYS A 141 25.22 0.01 -4.38
N LYS A 142 25.30 0.73 -5.50
CA LYS A 142 26.59 1.23 -6.03
C LYS A 142 27.27 2.17 -5.05
N LEU A 143 26.52 3.06 -4.40
CA LEU A 143 27.08 3.96 -3.38
C LEU A 143 27.66 3.18 -2.19
N TYR A 144 26.95 2.17 -1.69
CA TYR A 144 27.48 1.31 -0.63
C TYR A 144 28.78 0.62 -1.04
N THR A 145 28.85 0.07 -2.25
CA THR A 145 30.09 -0.55 -2.76
C THR A 145 31.24 0.46 -2.81
N VAL A 146 30.99 1.70 -3.23
CA VAL A 146 32.02 2.76 -3.25
C VAL A 146 32.46 3.11 -1.83
N LEU A 147 31.53 3.22 -0.87
CA LEU A 147 31.84 3.52 0.52
C LEU A 147 32.68 2.41 1.17
N GLU A 148 32.33 1.14 0.96
CA GLU A 148 33.11 -0.01 1.45
C GLU A 148 34.53 -0.03 0.86
N GLN A 149 34.68 0.29 -0.43
CA GLN A 149 36.00 0.41 -1.06
C GLN A 149 36.81 1.56 -0.47
N CYS A 150 36.18 2.71 -0.19
CA CYS A 150 36.84 3.84 0.45
C CYS A 150 37.32 3.51 1.86
N ASP A 151 36.53 2.78 2.66
CA ASP A 151 36.93 2.36 4.01
C ASP A 151 38.09 1.35 3.97
N LEU A 152 38.11 0.43 3.01
CA LEU A 152 39.22 -0.50 2.80
C LEU A 152 40.52 0.20 2.36
N THR A 153 40.42 1.35 1.71
CA THR A 153 41.59 2.11 1.23
C THR A 153 42.18 3.03 2.32
N ASN A 154 41.41 3.35 3.36
CA ASN A 154 41.81 4.21 4.47
C ASN A 154 42.43 3.46 5.67
N VAL A 155 42.58 2.14 5.59
CA VAL A 155 43.37 1.34 6.55
C VAL A 155 44.84 1.31 6.07
N ILE A 156 45.55 2.43 6.23
CA ILE A 156 47.03 2.51 6.19
C ILE A 156 47.50 3.34 7.38
#